data_AF-A0AAU6CFS5-F1
#
_entry.id   AF-A0AAU6CFS5-F1
#
_cell.length_a   1.000
_cell.length_b   1.000
_cell.length_c   1.000
_cell.angle_alpha   90.00
_cell.angle_beta   90.00
_cell.angle_gamma   90.00
#
_symmetry.space_group_name_H-M   'P 1'
#
loop_
_entity.id
_entity.type
_entity.pdbx_description
1 polymer ?
#
loop_
_entity_poly.entity_id
_entity_poly.type
_entity_poly.pdbx_seq_one_letter_code
_entity_poly.pdbx_strand_id
1 'polypeptide(L)'
;MTEPPIAPPEGLLIKRAQVAARLSQREAAKRAGLSEARWRQLVSGFQLVSRTKVAVRSPDETLARMARAVGVTAEQLEAAGRDGAANTLRDAEAEAVRNRVGSAPGPDPTTGSAATQSRVDERWALVEAILDRALTGLTEPEHATLADRITTYVAQPPEADAGAQPADAGEAAEHR
;
A
#
# COMPACT_ATOMS: atom_id res chain seq x y z
N MET A 1 23.03 13.54 -12.67
CA MET A 1 23.00 12.07 -12.64
C MET A 1 22.31 11.66 -11.34
N THR A 2 21.05 11.24 -11.40
CA THR A 2 20.30 10.87 -10.18
C THR A 2 20.59 9.40 -9.89
N GLU A 3 21.37 9.14 -8.85
CA GLU A 3 21.73 7.78 -8.43
C GLU A 3 20.44 6.96 -8.21
N PRO A 4 20.36 5.71 -8.71
CA PRO A 4 19.19 4.90 -8.45
C PRO A 4 19.05 4.67 -6.94
N PRO A 5 17.86 4.88 -6.35
CA PRO A 5 17.64 4.57 -4.95
C PRO A 5 17.94 3.09 -4.72
N ILE A 6 18.73 2.82 -3.69
CA ILE A 6 19.16 1.48 -3.31
C ILE A 6 17.92 0.70 -2.89
N ALA A 7 17.75 -0.50 -3.47
CA ALA A 7 16.63 -1.37 -3.13
C ALA A 7 16.70 -1.75 -1.64
N PRO A 8 15.58 -1.69 -0.90
CA PRO A 8 15.56 -1.94 0.52
C PRO A 8 15.86 -3.43 0.81
N PRO A 9 16.42 -3.75 1.98
CA PRO A 9 16.85 -5.11 2.31
C PRO A 9 15.71 -6.13 2.18
N GLU A 10 14.48 -5.75 2.57
CA GLU A 10 13.29 -6.58 2.40
C GLU A 10 12.91 -6.78 0.91
N GLY A 11 13.10 -5.77 0.06
CA GLY A 11 12.82 -5.86 -1.36
C GLY A 11 13.78 -6.83 -2.06
N LEU A 12 15.06 -6.79 -1.67
CA LEU A 12 16.07 -7.74 -2.13
C LEU A 12 15.77 -9.17 -1.65
N LEU A 13 15.33 -9.33 -0.40
CA LEU A 13 14.92 -10.62 0.15
C LEU A 13 13.76 -11.24 -0.66
N ILE A 14 12.69 -10.47 -0.88
CA ILE A 14 11.54 -10.91 -1.68
C ILE A 14 11.97 -11.25 -3.11
N LYS A 15 12.80 -10.43 -3.73
CA LYS A 15 13.31 -10.69 -5.10
C LYS A 15 14.09 -12.00 -5.18
N ARG A 16 14.98 -12.25 -4.22
CA ARG A 16 15.78 -13.49 -4.17
C ARG A 16 14.89 -14.72 -3.98
N ALA A 17 13.94 -14.65 -3.06
CA ALA A 17 12.98 -15.73 -2.83
C ALA A 17 12.07 -15.98 -4.03
N GLN A 18 11.60 -14.92 -4.69
CA GLN A 18 10.82 -15.02 -5.92
C GLN A 18 11.58 -15.80 -7.02
N VAL A 19 12.87 -15.47 -7.21
CA VAL A 19 13.75 -16.16 -8.17
C VAL A 19 13.97 -17.61 -7.76
N ALA A 20 14.22 -17.88 -6.48
CA ALA A 20 14.38 -19.24 -5.96
C ALA A 20 13.12 -20.10 -6.15
N ALA A 21 11.93 -19.49 -5.99
CA ALA A 21 10.64 -20.11 -6.23
C ALA A 21 10.28 -20.24 -7.72
N ARG A 22 11.14 -19.75 -8.64
CA ARG A 22 10.93 -19.74 -10.09
C ARG A 22 9.61 -19.08 -10.52
N LEU A 23 9.20 -18.04 -9.79
CA LEU A 23 7.98 -17.29 -10.08
C LEU A 23 8.27 -16.06 -10.91
N SER A 24 7.43 -15.81 -11.92
CA SER A 24 7.41 -14.50 -12.58
C SER A 24 6.87 -13.44 -11.61
N GLN A 25 7.21 -12.16 -11.85
CA GLN A 25 6.72 -11.07 -11.00
C GLN A 25 5.19 -11.00 -11.03
N ARG A 26 4.60 -11.22 -12.21
CA ARG A 26 3.15 -11.29 -12.40
C ARG A 26 2.49 -12.39 -11.57
N GLU A 27 3.09 -13.58 -11.57
CA GLU A 27 2.57 -14.74 -10.81
C GLU A 27 2.73 -14.54 -9.30
N ALA A 28 3.86 -14.01 -8.85
CA ALA A 28 4.10 -13.71 -7.45
C ALA A 28 3.13 -12.60 -6.94
N ALA A 29 2.94 -11.55 -7.73
CA ALA A 29 1.98 -10.49 -7.45
C ALA A 29 0.55 -11.02 -7.33
N LYS A 30 0.13 -11.87 -8.27
CA LYS A 30 -1.19 -12.50 -8.24
C LYS A 30 -1.41 -13.32 -6.96
N ARG A 31 -0.41 -14.11 -6.54
CA ARG A 31 -0.48 -14.89 -5.29
C ARG A 31 -0.56 -14.03 -4.05
N ALA A 32 0.04 -12.83 -4.09
CA ALA A 32 -0.03 -11.85 -3.00
C ALA A 32 -1.29 -10.96 -3.05
N GLY A 33 -2.13 -11.07 -4.08
CA GLY A 33 -3.30 -10.20 -4.27
C GLY A 33 -2.93 -8.77 -4.69
N LEU A 34 -1.81 -8.61 -5.42
CA LEU A 34 -1.27 -7.31 -5.85
C LEU A 34 -1.21 -7.20 -7.37
N SER A 35 -1.16 -5.97 -7.87
CA SER A 35 -0.78 -5.71 -9.27
C SER A 35 0.73 -5.94 -9.47
N GLU A 36 1.13 -6.31 -10.69
CA GLU A 36 2.55 -6.48 -11.03
C GLU A 36 3.34 -5.17 -10.86
N ALA A 37 2.74 -4.04 -11.23
CA ALA A 37 3.35 -2.72 -11.07
C ALA A 37 3.66 -2.42 -9.60
N ARG A 38 2.69 -2.66 -8.70
CA ARG A 38 2.87 -2.45 -7.26
C ARG A 38 3.90 -3.40 -6.67
N TRP A 39 3.88 -4.67 -7.08
CA TRP A 39 4.94 -5.63 -6.71
C TRP A 39 6.33 -5.09 -7.05
N ARG A 40 6.51 -4.58 -8.28
CA ARG A 40 7.79 -4.02 -8.72
C ARG A 40 8.20 -2.81 -7.91
N GLN A 41 7.29 -1.87 -7.65
CA GLN A 41 7.58 -0.68 -6.84
C GLN A 41 8.07 -1.06 -5.44
N LEU A 42 7.37 -1.98 -4.77
CA LEU A 42 7.70 -2.41 -3.41
C LEU A 42 9.01 -3.21 -3.35
N VAL A 43 9.27 -4.09 -4.33
CA VAL A 43 10.54 -4.82 -4.44
C VAL A 43 11.71 -3.88 -4.74
N SER A 44 11.50 -2.87 -5.58
CA SER A 44 12.52 -1.89 -5.92
C SER A 44 12.72 -0.84 -4.82
N GLY A 45 11.74 -0.70 -3.92
CA GLY A 45 11.69 0.31 -2.87
C GLY A 45 11.53 1.73 -3.37
N PHE A 46 11.03 1.90 -4.59
CA PHE A 46 10.70 3.21 -5.11
C PHE A 46 9.55 3.14 -6.11
N GLN A 47 8.81 4.23 -6.21
CA GLN A 47 7.84 4.47 -7.27
C GLN A 47 8.28 5.66 -8.11
N LEU A 48 7.93 5.64 -9.39
CA LEU A 48 8.15 6.76 -10.30
C LEU A 48 6.94 7.68 -10.23
N VAL A 49 7.10 8.83 -9.59
CA VAL A 49 6.13 9.93 -9.66
C VAL A 49 6.70 10.96 -10.61
N SER A 50 6.20 10.92 -11.84
CA SER A 50 6.53 11.87 -12.90
C SER A 50 8.02 12.11 -13.06
N ARG A 51 8.69 11.02 -13.45
CA ARG A 51 10.13 10.93 -13.68
C ARG A 51 11.00 11.09 -12.42
N THR A 52 10.40 11.38 -11.26
CA THR A 52 11.10 11.40 -9.97
C THR A 52 10.94 10.08 -9.26
N LYS A 53 12.04 9.49 -8.77
CA LYS A 53 12.00 8.26 -7.98
C LYS A 53 11.75 8.63 -6.51
N VAL A 54 10.60 8.24 -6.00
CA VAL A 54 10.21 8.43 -4.60
C VAL A 54 10.42 7.12 -3.86
N ALA A 55 11.17 7.14 -2.76
CA ALA A 55 11.37 5.95 -1.94
C ALA A 55 10.03 5.45 -1.36
N VAL A 56 9.78 4.16 -1.45
CA VAL A 56 8.57 3.51 -0.94
C VAL A 56 8.98 2.42 0.02
N ARG A 57 8.43 2.49 1.22
CA ARG A 57 8.55 1.43 2.22
C ARG A 57 7.28 0.59 2.18
N SER A 58 7.42 -0.73 2.05
CA SER A 58 6.27 -1.64 2.09
C SER A 58 5.58 -1.59 3.45
N PRO A 59 4.25 -1.42 3.50
CA PRO A 59 3.47 -1.66 4.71
C PRO A 59 3.65 -3.11 5.18
N ASP A 60 3.60 -3.33 6.49
CA ASP A 60 3.93 -4.62 7.10
C ASP A 60 3.00 -5.75 6.64
N GLU A 61 1.68 -5.48 6.56
CA GLU A 61 0.70 -6.44 6.03
C GLU A 61 0.95 -6.82 4.56
N THR A 62 1.26 -5.83 3.73
CA THR A 62 1.56 -6.06 2.31
C THR A 62 2.86 -6.83 2.15
N LEU A 63 3.87 -6.50 2.94
CA LEU A 63 5.14 -7.23 2.93
C LEU A 63 4.95 -8.68 3.40
N ALA A 64 4.13 -8.93 4.42
CA ALA A 64 3.77 -10.28 4.87
C ALA A 64 3.06 -11.09 3.77
N ARG A 65 2.12 -10.48 3.04
CA ARG A 65 1.48 -11.12 1.86
C ARG A 65 2.49 -11.46 0.77
N MET A 66 3.39 -10.53 0.45
CA MET A 66 4.45 -10.77 -0.54
C MET A 66 5.38 -11.91 -0.08
N ALA A 67 5.79 -11.90 1.18
CA ALA A 67 6.66 -12.93 1.76
C ALA A 67 6.01 -14.32 1.66
N ARG A 68 4.75 -14.44 2.09
CA ARG A 68 3.98 -15.68 1.97
C ARG A 68 3.88 -16.19 0.53
N ALA A 69 3.70 -15.28 -0.44
CA ALA A 69 3.55 -15.64 -1.85
C ALA A 69 4.82 -16.27 -2.46
N VAL A 70 6.00 -15.92 -1.94
CA VAL A 70 7.30 -16.43 -2.43
C VAL A 70 8.00 -17.38 -1.44
N GLY A 71 7.36 -17.68 -0.31
CA GLY A 71 7.90 -18.62 0.70
C GLY A 71 9.00 -18.03 1.59
N VAL A 72 9.01 -16.72 1.80
CA VAL A 72 9.86 -16.08 2.82
C VAL A 72 9.24 -16.28 4.19
N THR A 73 10.09 -16.64 5.16
CA THR A 73 9.72 -16.91 6.55
C THR A 73 9.75 -15.67 7.42
N ALA A 74 9.12 -15.73 8.59
CA ALA A 74 9.09 -14.62 9.54
C ALA A 74 10.49 -14.27 10.06
N GLU A 75 11.33 -15.27 10.31
CA GLU A 75 12.71 -15.12 10.77
C GLU A 75 13.57 -14.37 9.73
N GLN A 76 13.33 -14.63 8.44
CA GLN A 76 14.01 -13.90 7.36
C GLN A 76 13.57 -12.43 7.27
N LEU A 77 12.31 -12.13 7.60
CA LEU A 77 11.83 -10.74 7.68
C LEU A 77 12.41 -10.01 8.90
N GLU A 78 12.54 -10.68 10.05
CA GLU A 78 13.21 -10.13 11.24
C GLU A 78 14.68 -9.84 10.96
N ALA A 79 15.39 -10.75 10.31
CA ALA A 79 16.77 -10.54 9.89
C ALA A 79 16.92 -9.36 8.91
N ALA A 80 15.86 -8.97 8.21
CA ALA A 80 15.80 -7.79 7.35
C ALA A 80 15.33 -6.52 8.09
N GLY A 81 15.13 -6.57 9.41
CA GLY A 81 14.67 -5.44 10.24
C GLY A 81 13.19 -5.12 10.07
N ARG A 82 12.36 -6.12 9.74
CA ARG A 82 10.92 -5.98 9.50
C ARG A 82 10.09 -6.81 10.49
N ASP A 83 10.27 -6.55 11.78
CA ASP A 83 9.60 -7.27 12.87
C ASP A 83 8.07 -7.19 12.79
N GLY A 84 7.53 -6.03 12.42
CA GLY A 84 6.09 -5.85 12.22
C GLY A 84 5.52 -6.79 11.15
N ALA A 85 6.20 -6.87 10.00
CA ALA A 85 5.80 -7.78 8.93
C ALA A 85 5.98 -9.26 9.30
N ALA A 86 7.02 -9.58 10.08
CA ALA A 86 7.23 -10.93 10.60
C ALA A 86 6.09 -11.35 11.54
N ASN A 87 5.65 -10.47 12.43
CA ASN A 87 4.52 -10.76 13.31
C ASN A 87 3.23 -10.96 12.51
N THR A 88 2.94 -10.07 11.55
CA THR A 88 1.78 -10.22 10.67
C THR A 88 1.81 -11.52 9.87
N LEU A 89 2.98 -11.96 9.42
CA LEU A 89 3.12 -13.24 8.71
C LEU A 89 2.77 -14.42 9.62
N ARG A 90 3.29 -14.45 10.85
CA ARG A 90 2.97 -15.50 11.84
C ARG A 90 1.48 -15.55 12.14
N ASP A 91 0.85 -14.40 12.33
CA ASP A 91 -0.59 -14.31 12.59
C ASP A 91 -1.39 -14.90 11.43
N ALA A 92 -1.02 -14.56 10.19
CA ALA A 92 -1.65 -15.08 8.98
C ALA A 92 -1.45 -16.60 8.80
N GLU A 93 -0.29 -17.12 9.17
CA GLU A 93 0.00 -18.56 9.12
C GLU A 93 -0.75 -19.33 10.19
N ALA A 94 -0.80 -18.81 11.43
CA ALA A 94 -1.57 -19.38 12.53
C ALA A 94 -3.06 -19.44 12.20
N GLU A 95 -3.61 -18.39 11.58
CA GLU A 95 -4.99 -18.37 11.10
C GLU A 95 -5.23 -19.41 10.00
N ALA A 96 -4.31 -19.55 9.05
CA ALA A 96 -4.40 -20.58 8.02
C ALA A 96 -4.33 -22.01 8.57
N VAL A 97 -3.63 -22.23 9.69
CA VAL A 97 -3.62 -23.52 10.40
C VAL A 97 -4.95 -23.75 11.11
N ARG A 98 -5.48 -22.75 11.84
CA ARG A 98 -6.81 -22.84 12.48
C ARG A 98 -7.92 -23.19 11.48
N ASN A 99 -7.96 -22.52 10.33
CA ASN A 99 -8.96 -22.79 9.29
C ASN A 99 -8.85 -24.20 8.69
N ARG A 100 -7.64 -24.77 8.62
CA ARG A 100 -7.42 -26.14 8.16
C ARG A 100 -7.89 -27.19 9.17
N VAL A 101 -7.67 -26.94 10.46
CA VAL A 101 -8.07 -27.86 11.54
C VAL A 101 -9.57 -27.73 11.89
N GLY A 102 -10.16 -26.53 11.70
CA GLY A 102 -11.56 -26.25 12.00
C GLY A 102 -12.57 -26.65 10.92
N SER A 103 -12.13 -27.08 9.72
CA SER A 103 -13.02 -27.44 8.61
C SER A 103 -13.50 -28.91 8.68
N ALA A 104 -14.45 -29.19 9.56
CA ALA A 104 -15.54 -30.14 9.27
C ALA A 104 -16.71 -29.34 8.65
N PRO A 105 -17.52 -29.89 7.73
CA PRO A 105 -18.37 -29.07 6.86
C PRO A 105 -19.59 -28.51 7.62
N GLY A 106 -19.65 -27.20 7.76
CA GLY A 106 -20.87 -26.44 8.08
C GLY A 106 -20.83 -25.12 7.31
N PRO A 107 -21.93 -24.69 6.67
CA PRO A 107 -21.93 -23.46 5.89
C PRO A 107 -22.01 -22.24 6.82
N ASP A 108 -21.04 -21.34 6.64
CA ASP A 108 -21.16 -19.88 6.53
C ASP A 108 -19.99 -19.15 7.23
N PRO A 109 -19.14 -18.42 6.49
CA PRO A 109 -18.24 -17.46 7.09
C PRO A 109 -18.81 -16.04 6.97
N THR A 110 -19.10 -15.43 8.13
CA THR A 110 -19.22 -13.98 8.26
C THR A 110 -17.92 -13.32 7.79
N THR A 111 -17.95 -12.87 6.54
CA THR A 111 -16.89 -12.17 5.84
C THR A 111 -16.99 -10.68 6.21
N GLY A 112 -16.26 -10.25 7.25
CA GLY A 112 -16.26 -8.85 7.69
C GLY A 112 -14.90 -8.14 7.56
N SER A 113 -13.80 -8.82 7.92
CA SER A 113 -12.50 -8.15 8.07
C SER A 113 -11.67 -8.15 6.77
N ALA A 114 -11.58 -9.27 6.06
CA ALA A 114 -10.87 -9.35 4.77
C ALA A 114 -11.52 -8.48 3.66
N ALA A 115 -12.85 -8.34 3.68
CA ALA A 115 -13.58 -7.49 2.72
C ALA A 115 -13.32 -5.99 2.93
N THR A 116 -12.98 -5.57 4.15
CA THR A 116 -12.69 -4.17 4.44
C THR A 116 -11.28 -3.79 3.96
N GLN A 117 -10.28 -4.65 4.18
CA GLN A 117 -8.91 -4.43 3.69
C GLN A 117 -8.83 -4.51 2.15
N SER A 118 -9.59 -5.42 1.53
CA SER A 118 -9.71 -5.52 0.07
C SER A 118 -10.31 -4.24 -0.54
N ARG A 119 -11.27 -3.57 0.14
CA ARG A 119 -11.81 -2.28 -0.29
C ARG A 119 -10.81 -1.13 -0.16
N VAL A 120 -9.91 -1.17 0.83
CA VAL A 120 -8.84 -0.18 0.98
C VAL A 120 -7.79 -0.34 -0.12
N ASP A 121 -7.39 -1.57 -0.43
CA ASP A 121 -6.49 -1.90 -1.55
C ASP A 121 -7.14 -1.55 -2.91
N GLU A 122 -8.43 -1.86 -3.10
CA GLU A 122 -9.21 -1.47 -4.28
C GLU A 122 -9.36 0.05 -4.43
N ARG A 123 -9.63 0.77 -3.33
CA ARG A 123 -9.64 2.25 -3.33
C ARG A 123 -8.27 2.80 -3.69
N TRP A 124 -7.21 2.21 -3.16
CA TRP A 124 -5.85 2.63 -3.47
C TRP A 124 -5.51 2.40 -4.94
N ALA A 125 -5.90 1.25 -5.51
CA ALA A 125 -5.74 0.96 -6.93
C ALA A 125 -6.53 1.91 -7.84
N LEU A 126 -7.75 2.28 -7.44
CA LEU A 126 -8.56 3.29 -8.13
C LEU A 126 -7.91 4.66 -8.10
N VAL A 127 -7.39 5.09 -6.94
CA VAL A 127 -6.66 6.35 -6.80
C VAL A 127 -5.40 6.34 -7.65
N GLU A 128 -4.62 5.26 -7.64
CA GLU A 128 -3.41 5.12 -8.46
C GLU A 128 -3.74 5.19 -9.96
N ALA A 129 -4.81 4.53 -10.41
CA ALA A 129 -5.25 4.58 -11.81
C ALA A 129 -5.74 5.99 -12.22
N ILE A 130 -6.45 6.70 -11.34
CA ILE A 130 -6.91 8.07 -11.59
C ILE A 130 -5.70 9.02 -11.64
N LEU A 131 -4.75 8.87 -10.73
CA LEU A 131 -3.54 9.69 -10.70
C LEU A 131 -2.68 9.44 -11.94
N ASP A 132 -2.45 8.19 -12.33
CA ASP A 132 -1.71 7.84 -13.55
C ASP A 132 -2.37 8.45 -14.81
N ARG A 133 -3.72 8.37 -14.88
CA ARG A 133 -4.52 8.98 -15.96
C ARG A 133 -4.46 10.51 -15.95
N ALA A 134 -4.52 11.14 -14.77
CA ALA A 134 -4.43 12.58 -14.64
C ALA A 134 -3.02 13.08 -15.03
N LEU A 135 -1.98 12.31 -14.72
CA LEU A 135 -0.59 12.64 -15.02
C LEU A 135 -0.23 12.47 -16.50
N THR A 136 -0.97 11.66 -17.28
CA THR A 136 -0.74 11.50 -18.73
C THR A 136 -1.02 12.74 -19.61
N GLY A 137 -1.25 13.92 -19.04
CA GLY A 137 -1.45 15.17 -19.78
C GLY A 137 -0.75 16.41 -19.20
N LEU A 138 0.00 16.30 -18.09
CA LEU A 138 0.70 17.43 -17.49
C LEU A 138 2.06 17.68 -18.15
N THR A 139 2.37 18.95 -18.38
CA THR A 139 3.71 19.38 -18.80
C THR A 139 4.69 19.36 -17.62
N GLU A 140 6.00 19.29 -17.91
CA GLU A 140 7.08 19.29 -16.92
C GLU A 140 6.95 20.38 -15.82
N PRO A 141 6.61 21.65 -16.14
CA PRO A 141 6.45 22.70 -15.12
C PRO A 141 5.19 22.54 -14.26
N GLU A 142 4.08 22.07 -14.84
CA GLU A 142 2.84 21.83 -14.10
C GLU A 142 3.03 20.67 -13.12
N HIS A 143 3.82 19.68 -13.53
CA HIS A 143 4.18 18.59 -12.66
C HIS A 143 5.03 19.04 -11.45
N ALA A 144 6.04 19.87 -11.68
CA ALA A 144 6.87 20.42 -10.62
C ALA A 144 6.04 21.22 -9.60
N THR A 145 5.08 22.01 -10.11
CA THR A 145 4.16 22.80 -9.27
C THR A 145 3.26 21.90 -8.42
N LEU A 146 2.74 20.80 -8.99
CA LEU A 146 1.93 19.84 -8.25
C LEU A 146 2.74 19.12 -7.17
N ALA A 147 3.97 18.70 -7.49
CA ALA A 147 4.86 18.03 -6.54
C ALA A 147 5.23 18.93 -5.35
N ASP A 148 5.48 20.22 -5.59
CA ASP A 148 5.79 21.21 -4.55
C ASP A 148 4.58 21.44 -3.62
N ARG A 149 3.37 21.55 -4.19
CA ARG A 149 2.12 21.66 -3.41
C ARG A 149 1.83 20.41 -2.58
N ILE A 150 2.04 19.22 -3.13
CA ILE A 150 1.85 17.96 -2.37
C ILE A 150 2.86 17.86 -1.24
N THR A 151 4.13 18.18 -1.49
CA THR A 151 5.18 18.18 -0.46
C THR A 151 4.83 19.15 0.68
N THR A 152 4.32 20.34 0.33
CA THR A 152 3.83 21.33 1.30
C THR A 152 2.67 20.77 2.13
N TYR A 153 1.70 20.11 1.49
CA TYR A 153 0.52 19.55 2.17
C TYR A 153 0.86 18.37 3.10
N VAL A 154 1.82 17.53 2.72
CA VAL A 154 2.26 16.37 3.52
C VAL A 154 3.18 16.78 4.67
N ALA A 155 3.94 17.88 4.50
CA ALA A 155 4.76 18.45 5.56
C ALA A 155 3.95 19.24 6.60
N GLN A 156 2.68 19.55 6.31
CA GLN A 156 1.79 20.18 7.27
C GLN A 156 1.42 19.17 8.37
N PRO A 157 1.68 19.46 9.66
CA PRO A 157 1.17 18.63 10.75
C PRO A 157 -0.37 18.61 10.66
N PRO A 158 -1.04 17.55 11.16
CA PRO A 158 -2.49 17.54 11.25
C PRO A 158 -2.88 18.64 12.24
N GLU A 159 -3.17 19.84 11.74
CA GLU A 159 -3.75 20.88 12.56
C GLU A 159 -5.10 20.35 13.04
N ALA A 160 -5.16 20.18 14.36
CA ALA A 160 -6.37 19.86 15.07
C ALA A 160 -7.48 20.79 14.61
N ASP A 161 -8.57 20.17 14.17
CA ASP A 161 -9.95 20.61 14.35
C ASP A 161 -10.08 22.03 14.93
N ALA A 162 -9.99 23.03 14.05
CA ALA A 162 -10.40 24.39 14.35
C ALA A 162 -11.67 24.65 13.54
N GLY A 163 -12.79 24.29 14.16
CA GLY A 163 -14.12 24.58 13.65
C GLY A 163 -14.32 26.06 13.34
N ALA A 164 -14.93 26.32 12.20
CA ALA A 164 -15.74 27.52 11.97
C ALA A 164 -16.74 27.19 10.87
N GLN A 165 -17.81 26.52 11.27
CA GLN A 165 -19.09 26.57 10.59
C GLN A 165 -19.57 28.03 10.67
N PRO A 166 -19.79 28.78 9.58
CA PRO A 166 -20.65 29.95 9.64
C PRO A 166 -22.09 29.44 9.70
N ALA A 167 -22.58 29.23 10.91
CA ALA A 167 -24.00 29.23 11.17
C ALA A 167 -24.48 30.69 11.19
N ASP A 168 -25.64 30.88 10.56
CA ASP A 168 -26.61 31.93 10.84
C ASP A 168 -26.37 33.34 10.28
N ALA A 169 -27.11 33.64 9.21
CA ALA A 169 -27.84 34.89 9.13
C ALA A 169 -29.25 34.55 8.62
N GLY A 170 -30.17 34.29 9.55
CA GLY A 170 -31.60 34.26 9.28
C GLY A 170 -32.06 35.61 8.75
N GLU A 171 -32.50 35.64 7.50
CA GLU A 171 -33.24 36.77 6.94
C GLU A 171 -34.68 36.68 7.45
N ALA A 172 -34.90 37.29 8.62
CA ALA A 172 -36.22 37.52 9.16
C ALA A 172 -36.97 38.54 8.29
N ALA A 173 -38.07 38.07 7.73
CA ALA A 173 -39.18 38.93 7.35
C ALA A 173 -39.66 39.74 8.58
N GLU A 174 -40.01 41.01 8.34
CA GLU A 174 -41.36 41.58 8.59
C GLU A 174 -41.34 43.02 9.18
N HIS A 175 -41.91 43.94 8.38
CA HIS A 175 -42.68 45.15 8.73
C HIS A 175 -42.09 46.31 9.56
N ARG A 176 -41.88 47.46 8.88
CA ARG A 176 -42.75 48.63 9.09
C ARG A 176 -42.69 49.63 7.95
#